data_AF-A0A2K3UYA6-F1
#
_entry.id   AF-A0A2K3UYA6-F1
#
_cell.length_a   1.000
_cell.length_b   1.000
_cell.length_c   1.000
_cell.angle_alpha   90.00
_cell.angle_beta   90.00
_cell.angle_gamma   90.00
#
_symmetry.space_group_name_H-M   'P 1'
#
loop_
_entity.id
_entity.type
_entity.pdbx_description
1 polymer ?
#
loop_
_entity_poly.entity_id
_entity_poly.type
_entity_poly.pdbx_seq_one_letter_code
_entity_poly.pdbx_strand_id
1 'polypeptide(L)'
;MFSVLLCAALVGCAPSASSGTANAQALQGPLPLGETWVIGGLDQNNNKIEGKVTLTRAPSYRDSDQRWFYGGDTGYALYYEQATGNATFRVWDVSKSGRLVACYVFRPFSADQKSYSGAGLAGTEEEIDAVFAKLSGSGTRLVGGECTLTRS
;
A
#
# COMPACT_ATOMS: atom_id res chain seq x y z
N MET A 1 9.80 72.42 18.06
CA MET A 1 10.24 71.04 18.35
C MET A 1 9.68 70.13 17.26
N PHE A 2 10.58 69.41 16.58
CA PHE A 2 10.44 68.24 15.71
C PHE A 2 9.38 68.18 14.59
N SER A 3 9.89 68.18 13.35
CA SER A 3 9.32 67.54 12.16
C SER A 3 9.29 66.01 12.31
N VAL A 4 8.26 65.33 11.78
CA VAL A 4 8.41 64.03 11.08
C VAL A 4 7.34 63.89 9.98
N LEU A 5 7.81 63.89 8.73
CA LEU A 5 7.20 63.25 7.54
C LEU A 5 7.15 61.72 7.76
N LEU A 6 6.11 61.00 7.31
CA LEU A 6 6.31 59.77 6.48
C LEU A 6 5.00 59.15 5.92
N CYS A 7 4.99 59.06 4.58
CA CYS A 7 4.45 58.01 3.68
C CYS A 7 2.97 57.58 3.69
N ALA A 8 2.25 58.06 2.67
CA ALA A 8 1.65 57.31 1.54
C ALA A 8 1.86 55.78 1.50
N ALA A 9 1.04 54.94 0.85
CA ALA A 9 -0.30 54.93 0.27
C ALA A 9 -0.48 53.50 -0.31
N LEU A 10 -1.73 53.01 -0.37
CA LEU A 10 -2.31 52.01 -1.32
C LEU A 10 -1.50 50.75 -1.71
N VAL A 11 -2.05 49.55 -1.48
CA VAL A 11 -2.34 48.49 -2.48
C VAL A 11 -3.10 47.34 -1.78
N GLY A 12 -4.20 46.86 -2.37
CA GLY A 12 -4.55 45.43 -2.33
C GLY A 12 -5.93 45.04 -1.77
N CYS A 13 -6.97 45.09 -2.61
CA CYS A 13 -8.04 44.09 -2.55
C CYS A 13 -7.46 42.72 -2.92
N ALA A 14 -7.81 41.67 -2.19
CA ALA A 14 -8.42 40.43 -2.69
C ALA A 14 -8.37 39.33 -1.60
N PRO A 15 -9.11 38.22 -1.82
CA PRO A 15 -10.03 37.67 -0.85
C PRO A 15 -9.33 37.03 0.35
N SER A 16 -10.00 37.02 1.51
CA SER A 16 -9.74 36.02 2.53
C SER A 16 -10.13 34.65 1.93
N ALA A 17 -9.19 34.06 1.21
CA ALA A 17 -9.30 32.73 0.65
C ALA A 17 -9.63 31.77 1.78
N SER A 18 -10.77 31.12 1.62
CA SER A 18 -11.13 29.89 2.27
C SER A 18 -9.97 28.88 2.17
N SER A 19 -9.24 28.68 3.26
CA SER A 19 -8.38 27.49 3.40
C SER A 19 -9.19 26.37 4.04
N GLY A 20 -10.24 25.96 3.33
CA GLY A 20 -10.68 24.58 3.42
C GLY A 20 -9.71 23.76 2.58
N THR A 21 -8.77 23.07 3.22
CA THR A 21 -8.10 21.93 2.60
C THR A 21 -8.10 20.82 3.61
N ALA A 22 -8.87 19.80 3.25
CA ALA A 22 -9.00 18.52 3.91
C ALA A 22 -7.64 18.03 4.43
N ASN A 23 -7.68 17.33 5.56
CA ASN A 23 -6.62 16.43 5.99
C ASN A 23 -6.32 15.46 4.83
N ALA A 24 -5.43 15.85 3.93
CA ALA A 24 -4.72 14.92 3.08
C ALA A 24 -3.86 14.13 4.06
N GLN A 25 -4.36 12.98 4.52
CA GLN A 25 -3.52 12.01 5.21
C GLN A 25 -2.28 11.84 4.33
N ALA A 26 -1.14 12.31 4.82
CA ALA A 26 0.10 12.27 4.08
C ALA A 26 0.31 10.82 3.65
N LEU A 27 0.35 10.58 2.33
CA LEU A 27 0.63 9.28 1.76
C LEU A 27 1.87 8.74 2.46
N GLN A 28 1.74 7.65 3.21
CA GLN A 28 2.88 7.07 3.90
C GLN A 28 3.84 6.54 2.84
N GLY A 29 5.05 7.10 2.90
CA GLY A 29 6.07 6.99 1.86
C GLY A 29 6.59 5.57 1.65
N PRO A 30 7.35 5.38 0.57
CA PRO A 30 7.67 4.05 0.09
C PRO A 30 8.69 3.27 0.93
N LEU A 31 8.65 1.94 0.80
CA LEU A 31 9.61 0.98 1.31
C LEU A 31 11.02 1.21 0.74
N PRO A 32 12.08 0.86 1.48
CA PRO A 32 13.45 0.84 0.96
C PRO A 32 13.62 -0.17 -0.18
N LEU A 33 14.43 0.20 -1.17
CA LEU A 33 14.89 -0.73 -2.22
C LEU A 33 15.85 -1.76 -1.64
N GLY A 34 15.85 -2.95 -2.25
CA GLY A 34 16.69 -4.09 -1.86
C GLY A 34 16.07 -4.99 -0.79
N GLU A 35 14.92 -4.63 -0.21
CA GLU A 35 14.22 -5.51 0.75
C GLU A 35 13.73 -6.80 0.08
N THR A 36 13.85 -7.92 0.79
CA THR A 36 13.27 -9.19 0.39
C THR A 36 12.16 -9.60 1.35
N TRP A 37 11.06 -10.07 0.78
CA TRP A 37 9.88 -10.49 1.47
C TRP A 37 9.61 -11.97 1.19
N VAL A 38 9.40 -12.73 2.25
CA VAL A 38 9.10 -14.16 2.19
C VAL A 38 7.65 -14.37 2.59
N ILE A 39 6.88 -15.02 1.72
CA ILE A 39 5.52 -15.45 1.97
C ILE A 39 5.56 -16.92 2.39
N GLY A 40 4.91 -17.25 3.50
CA GLY A 40 4.68 -18.64 3.91
C GLY A 40 3.30 -18.82 4.51
N GLY A 41 2.85 -20.06 4.66
CA GLY A 41 1.58 -20.39 5.33
C GLY A 41 0.71 -21.30 4.47
N LEU A 42 -0.59 -21.03 4.48
CA LEU A 42 -1.62 -21.79 3.76
C LEU A 42 -2.40 -20.87 2.80
N ASP A 43 -2.84 -21.42 1.68
CA ASP A 43 -3.79 -20.77 0.77
C ASP A 43 -5.25 -20.96 1.21
N GLN A 44 -6.17 -20.34 0.48
CA GLN A 44 -7.63 -20.43 0.71
C GLN A 44 -8.19 -21.85 0.74
N ASN A 45 -7.45 -22.83 0.21
CA ASN A 45 -7.82 -24.24 0.16
C ASN A 45 -7.01 -25.08 1.17
N ASN A 46 -6.35 -24.44 2.15
CA ASN A 46 -5.46 -25.07 3.14
C ASN A 46 -4.24 -25.80 2.55
N ASN A 47 -3.83 -25.47 1.33
CA ASN A 47 -2.57 -25.99 0.79
C ASN A 47 -1.41 -25.10 1.21
N LYS A 48 -0.24 -25.70 1.44
CA LYS A 48 0.97 -24.93 1.75
C LYS A 48 1.30 -23.97 0.60
N ILE A 49 1.66 -22.74 0.97
CA ILE A 49 2.23 -21.72 0.09
C ILE A 49 3.61 -21.31 0.55
N GLU A 50 4.44 -20.95 -0.42
CA GLU A 50 5.76 -20.40 -0.21
C GLU A 50 6.09 -19.50 -1.41
N GLY A 51 6.53 -18.28 -1.13
CA GLY A 51 6.88 -17.31 -2.15
C GLY A 51 7.95 -16.33 -1.69
N LYS A 52 8.60 -15.66 -2.65
CA LYS A 52 9.66 -14.70 -2.39
C LYS A 52 9.62 -13.53 -3.37
N VAL A 53 9.61 -12.32 -2.82
CA VAL A 53 9.60 -11.06 -3.57
C VAL A 53 10.80 -10.21 -3.16
N THR A 54 11.65 -9.85 -4.10
CA THR A 54 12.76 -8.91 -3.86
C THR A 54 12.50 -7.60 -4.58
N LEU A 55 12.49 -6.49 -3.85
CA LEU A 55 12.21 -5.16 -4.37
C LEU A 55 13.46 -4.57 -5.02
N THR A 56 13.61 -4.75 -6.34
CA THR A 56 14.80 -4.30 -7.08
C THR A 56 14.61 -2.97 -7.79
N ARG A 57 13.38 -2.43 -7.81
CA ARG A 57 13.03 -1.21 -8.54
C ARG A 57 12.25 -0.23 -7.69
N ALA A 58 12.47 1.06 -7.96
CA ALA A 58 11.70 2.16 -7.38
C ALA A 58 10.19 1.94 -7.55
N PRO A 59 9.37 2.26 -6.53
CA PRO A 59 7.94 2.11 -6.66
C PRO A 59 7.35 3.14 -7.63
N SER A 60 6.28 2.74 -8.28
CA SER A 60 5.44 3.59 -9.11
C SER A 60 4.17 3.95 -8.36
N TYR A 61 3.83 5.24 -8.33
CA TYR A 61 2.53 5.69 -7.82
C TYR A 61 1.50 5.66 -8.94
N ARG A 62 0.32 5.04 -8.68
CA ARG A 62 -0.83 5.12 -9.58
C ARG A 62 -1.90 6.01 -8.94
N ASP A 63 -2.07 7.21 -9.51
CA ASP A 63 -3.04 8.20 -9.05
C ASP A 63 -4.49 7.70 -9.10
N SER A 64 -4.87 7.01 -10.18
CA SER A 64 -6.23 6.49 -10.38
C SER A 64 -6.69 5.54 -9.27
N ASP A 65 -5.72 4.80 -8.75
CA ASP A 65 -5.92 3.79 -7.73
C ASP A 65 -5.59 4.34 -6.33
N GLN A 66 -4.93 5.50 -6.27
CA GLN A 66 -4.26 6.07 -5.12
C GLN A 66 -3.35 5.05 -4.42
N ARG A 67 -2.42 4.40 -5.14
CA ARG A 67 -1.59 3.29 -4.59
C ARG A 67 -0.14 3.32 -5.05
N TRP A 68 0.74 2.78 -4.20
CA TRP A 68 2.13 2.48 -4.55
C TRP A 68 2.31 1.02 -4.99
N PHE A 69 3.03 0.84 -6.11
CA PHE A 69 3.35 -0.46 -6.69
C PHE A 69 4.86 -0.65 -6.80
N TYR A 70 5.36 -1.78 -6.35
CA TYR A 70 6.78 -2.15 -6.46
C TYR A 70 6.90 -3.35 -7.37
N GLY A 71 7.65 -3.20 -8.47
CA GLY A 71 8.10 -4.35 -9.24
C GLY A 71 9.33 -4.99 -8.57
N GLY A 72 9.33 -6.31 -8.49
CA GLY A 72 10.49 -7.11 -8.09
C GLY A 72 10.98 -8.00 -9.24
N ASP A 73 12.18 -8.57 -9.09
CA ASP A 73 12.74 -9.49 -10.09
C ASP A 73 11.95 -10.81 -10.18
N THR A 74 11.34 -11.23 -9.07
CA THR A 74 10.57 -12.49 -8.94
C THR A 74 9.17 -12.28 -8.38
N GLY A 75 8.58 -11.09 -8.53
CA GLY A 75 7.30 -10.78 -7.89
C GLY A 75 6.94 -9.30 -7.95
N TYR A 76 5.90 -8.90 -7.24
CA TYR A 76 5.61 -7.50 -6.99
C TYR A 76 4.95 -7.31 -5.62
N ALA A 77 5.01 -6.09 -5.08
CA ALA A 77 4.30 -5.70 -3.87
C ALA A 77 3.42 -4.48 -4.14
N LEU A 78 2.22 -4.45 -3.58
CA LEU A 78 1.33 -3.29 -3.57
C LEU A 78 1.12 -2.88 -2.12
N TYR A 79 1.48 -1.64 -1.82
CA TYR A 79 1.67 -1.20 -0.44
C TYR A 79 0.48 -0.44 0.14
N TYR A 80 -0.37 0.10 -0.71
CA TYR A 80 -1.43 1.00 -0.27
C TYR A 80 -2.68 0.69 -1.07
N GLU A 81 -3.72 0.18 -0.45
CA GLU A 81 -5.05 0.02 -1.04
C GLU A 81 -6.02 0.82 -0.18
N GLN A 82 -6.38 2.04 -0.61
CA GLN A 82 -7.21 2.92 0.21
C GLN A 82 -8.70 2.67 -0.08
N ALA A 83 -9.44 2.32 0.96
CA ALA A 83 -10.76 2.90 1.17
C ALA A 83 -10.74 3.56 2.55
N THR A 84 -11.24 4.79 2.64
CA THR A 84 -11.28 5.68 3.82
C THR A 84 -11.44 4.88 5.14
N GLY A 85 -10.34 4.65 5.86
CA GLY A 85 -10.33 3.98 7.18
C GLY A 85 -9.66 2.60 7.27
N ASN A 86 -9.41 1.89 6.17
CA ASN A 86 -8.78 0.55 6.19
C ASN A 86 -7.52 0.51 5.32
N ALA A 87 -6.36 0.81 5.89
CA ALA A 87 -5.08 0.65 5.21
C ALA A 87 -4.67 -0.83 5.21
N THR A 88 -4.57 -1.44 4.03
CA THR A 88 -4.06 -2.80 3.81
C THR A 88 -2.94 -2.78 2.77
N PHE A 89 -2.18 -3.86 2.71
CA PHE A 89 -1.19 -4.07 1.66
C PHE A 89 -1.11 -5.53 1.25
N ARG A 90 -0.60 -5.79 0.04
CA ARG A 90 -0.55 -7.13 -0.56
C ARG A 90 0.80 -7.38 -1.19
N VAL A 91 1.33 -8.58 -1.01
CA VAL A 91 2.61 -9.01 -1.61
C VAL A 91 2.34 -10.24 -2.47
N TRP A 92 2.88 -10.23 -3.69
CA TRP A 92 2.64 -11.24 -4.71
C TRP A 92 3.96 -11.81 -5.21
N ASP A 93 4.12 -13.12 -5.08
CA ASP A 93 5.11 -13.87 -5.83
C ASP A 93 4.46 -14.34 -7.15
N VAL A 94 4.88 -13.72 -8.24
CA VAL A 94 4.45 -14.05 -9.61
C VAL A 94 5.54 -14.77 -10.40
N SER A 95 6.61 -15.23 -9.75
CA SER A 95 7.71 -15.94 -10.42
C SER A 95 7.28 -17.25 -11.08
N LYS A 96 6.16 -17.83 -10.62
CA LYS A 96 5.57 -19.07 -11.17
C LYS A 96 4.30 -18.75 -11.93
N SER A 97 4.39 -18.68 -13.26
CA SER A 97 3.26 -18.34 -14.14
C SER A 97 2.05 -19.27 -14.06
N GLY A 98 2.19 -20.49 -13.54
CA GLY A 98 1.08 -21.46 -13.39
C GLY A 98 0.37 -21.45 -12.03
N ARG A 99 0.93 -20.78 -11.02
CA ARG A 99 0.33 -20.65 -9.68
C ARG A 99 1.02 -19.52 -8.94
N LEU A 100 0.38 -18.37 -8.94
CA LEU A 100 0.80 -17.22 -8.17
C LEU A 100 0.57 -17.48 -6.69
N VAL A 101 1.35 -16.83 -5.84
CA VAL A 101 1.19 -16.85 -4.39
C VAL A 101 1.07 -15.42 -3.92
N ALA A 102 0.06 -15.12 -3.10
CA ALA A 102 -0.14 -13.79 -2.56
C ALA A 102 -0.43 -13.83 -1.06
N CYS A 103 -0.05 -12.76 -0.36
CA CYS A 103 -0.37 -12.52 1.03
C CYS A 103 -1.03 -11.15 1.17
N TYR A 104 -2.26 -11.12 1.66
CA TYR A 104 -3.04 -9.90 1.90
C TYR A 104 -3.04 -9.55 3.37
N VAL A 105 -2.43 -8.42 3.72
CA VAL A 105 -2.20 -8.00 5.09
C VAL A 105 -3.28 -7.02 5.52
N PHE A 106 -4.04 -7.39 6.55
CA PHE A 106 -5.19 -6.63 7.08
C PHE A 106 -4.80 -5.45 7.99
N ARG A 107 -3.64 -4.84 7.76
CA ARG A 107 -3.15 -3.72 8.56
C ARG A 107 -2.19 -2.85 7.74
N PRO A 108 -2.00 -1.58 8.11
CA PRO A 108 -0.98 -0.75 7.50
C PRO A 108 0.40 -1.35 7.75
N PHE A 109 1.30 -1.10 6.81
CA PHE A 109 2.71 -1.36 7.04
C PHE A 109 3.28 -0.47 8.15
N SER A 110 4.30 -0.99 8.82
CA SER A 110 5.10 -0.27 9.80
C SER A 110 6.60 -0.57 9.58
N ALA A 111 7.43 0.47 9.48
CA ALA A 111 8.86 0.30 9.14
C ALA A 111 9.66 -0.49 10.20
N ASP A 112 9.18 -0.53 11.43
CA ASP A 112 9.70 -1.26 12.59
C ASP A 112 9.23 -2.73 12.63
N GLN A 113 8.16 -3.08 11.91
CA GLN A 113 7.60 -4.42 11.92
C GLN A 113 8.28 -5.30 10.85
N LYS A 114 8.81 -6.45 11.28
CA LYS A 114 9.50 -7.43 10.39
C LYS A 114 8.62 -8.59 9.94
N SER A 115 7.48 -8.81 10.59
CA SER A 115 6.59 -9.93 10.27
C SER A 115 5.13 -9.48 10.33
N TYR A 116 4.36 -9.89 9.34
CA TYR A 116 2.95 -9.57 9.20
C TYR A 116 2.16 -10.85 9.01
N SER A 117 0.93 -10.85 9.52
CA SER A 117 -0.05 -11.90 9.25
C SER A 117 -1.13 -11.38 8.31
N GLY A 118 -1.67 -12.28 7.51
CA GLY A 118 -2.65 -11.95 6.49
C GLY A 118 -3.41 -13.16 5.98
N ALA A 119 -4.16 -12.94 4.91
CA ALA A 119 -4.79 -14.01 4.15
C ALA A 119 -3.85 -14.51 3.05
N GLY A 120 -3.56 -15.81 3.07
CA GLY A 120 -2.75 -16.47 2.06
C GLY A 120 -3.61 -16.93 0.89
N LEU A 121 -3.15 -16.66 -0.33
CA LEU A 121 -3.83 -17.03 -1.57
C LEU A 121 -2.87 -17.69 -2.54
N ALA A 122 -3.39 -18.64 -3.31
CA ALA A 122 -2.70 -19.14 -4.48
C ALA A 122 -3.67 -19.48 -5.61
N GLY A 123 -3.23 -19.25 -6.85
CA GLY A 123 -4.06 -19.46 -8.03
C GLY A 123 -3.57 -18.66 -9.24
N THR A 124 -4.46 -18.45 -10.19
CA THR A 124 -4.29 -17.52 -11.30
C THR A 124 -4.42 -16.06 -10.84
N GLU A 125 -4.00 -15.10 -11.67
CA GLU A 125 -4.12 -13.68 -11.37
C GLU A 125 -5.60 -13.30 -11.19
N GLU A 126 -6.45 -13.79 -12.08
CA GLU A 126 -7.88 -13.52 -12.09
C GLU A 126 -8.58 -14.06 -10.83
N GLU A 127 -8.21 -15.26 -10.37
CA GLU A 127 -8.75 -15.84 -9.14
C GLU A 127 -8.34 -15.01 -7.91
N ILE A 128 -7.07 -14.62 -7.82
CA ILE A 128 -6.57 -13.85 -6.69
C ILE A 128 -7.18 -12.44 -6.69
N ASP A 129 -7.27 -11.77 -7.83
CA ASP A 129 -7.89 -10.45 -7.93
C ASP A 129 -9.39 -10.48 -7.61
N ALA A 130 -10.12 -11.52 -8.03
CA ALA A 130 -11.51 -11.71 -7.66
C ALA A 130 -11.70 -11.86 -6.14
N VAL A 131 -10.74 -12.51 -5.47
CA VAL A 131 -10.72 -12.62 -4.01
C VAL A 131 -10.40 -11.26 -3.37
N PHE A 132 -9.44 -10.51 -3.89
CA PHE A 132 -9.11 -9.18 -3.38
C PHE A 132 -10.22 -8.16 -3.52
N ALA A 133 -10.93 -8.16 -4.65
CA ALA A 133 -12.12 -7.32 -4.82
C ALA A 133 -13.20 -7.61 -3.75
N LYS A 134 -13.34 -8.88 -3.32
CA LYS A 134 -14.25 -9.23 -2.22
C LYS A 134 -13.74 -8.75 -0.86
N LEU A 135 -12.45 -8.92 -0.58
CA LEU A 135 -11.83 -8.50 0.67
C LEU A 135 -11.85 -6.98 0.87
N SER A 136 -11.59 -6.20 -0.18
CA SER A 136 -11.53 -4.74 -0.12
C SER A 136 -12.90 -4.08 0.03
N GLY A 137 -13.97 -4.71 -0.48
CA GLY A 137 -15.31 -4.10 -0.54
C GLY A 137 -16.29 -4.43 0.61
N SER A 138 -16.04 -5.46 1.43
CA SER A 138 -17.13 -6.05 2.23
C SER A 138 -16.86 -6.29 3.72
N GLY A 139 -15.65 -6.02 4.22
CA GLY A 139 -15.28 -6.41 5.59
C GLY A 139 -15.29 -7.92 5.83
N THR A 140 -15.45 -8.71 4.77
CA THR A 140 -15.47 -10.17 4.82
C THR A 140 -14.07 -10.68 5.06
N ARG A 141 -13.91 -11.49 6.11
CA ARG A 141 -12.67 -12.22 6.37
C ARG A 141 -12.70 -13.50 5.53
N LEU A 142 -11.63 -13.76 4.76
CA LEU A 142 -11.45 -15.07 4.14
C LEU A 142 -11.46 -16.15 5.23
N VAL A 143 -12.27 -17.19 5.02
CA VAL A 143 -12.28 -18.39 5.85
C VAL A 143 -11.31 -19.38 5.21
N GLY A 144 -10.20 -19.66 5.91
CA GLY A 144 -9.08 -20.40 5.34
C GLY A 144 -8.05 -19.48 4.66
N GLY A 145 -6.82 -19.98 4.54
CA GLY A 145 -5.69 -19.23 3.99
C GLY A 145 -5.10 -18.22 4.97
N GLU A 146 -4.14 -18.65 5.78
CA GLU A 146 -3.35 -17.77 6.64
C GLU A 146 -1.93 -17.68 6.08
N CYS A 147 -1.44 -16.46 5.89
CA CYS A 147 -0.06 -16.22 5.52
C CYS A 147 0.71 -15.47 6.60
N THR A 148 1.99 -15.79 6.69
CA THR A 148 3.01 -14.98 7.35
C THR A 148 3.90 -14.39 6.28
N LEU A 149 4.03 -13.06 6.32
CA LEU A 149 4.91 -12.29 5.48
C LEU A 149 6.09 -11.80 6.33
N THR A 150 7.30 -12.23 6.01
CA THR A 150 8.51 -11.87 6.77
C THR A 150 9.45 -11.04 5.90
N ARG A 151 9.93 -9.94 6.45
CA ARG A 151 10.98 -9.11 5.85
C ARG A 151 12.35 -9.65 6.23
N SER A 152 13.17 -9.92 5.21
CA SER A 152 14.55 -10.43 5.32
C SER A 152 15.58 -9.38 4.90
#